data_AF-A0A351CAY3-F1
#
_entry.id   AF-A0A351CAY3-F1
#
_cell.length_a   1.000
_cell.length_b   1.000
_cell.length_c   1.000
_cell.angle_alpha   90.00
_cell.angle_beta   90.00
_cell.angle_gamma   90.00
#
_symmetry.space_group_name_H-M   'P 1'
#
loop_
_entity.id
_entity.type
_entity.pdbx_description
1 polymer ?
#
loop_
_entity_poly.entity_id
_entity_poly.type
_entity_poly.pdbx_seq_one_letter_code
_entity_poly.pdbx_strand_id
1 'polypeptide(L)'
;MHRLIFPLLFLLTISPAAAQRFGNAVSVSQHEIIAGDGESQVHPGIVYVFDIDDSGNGVTTQKLSSGLSTDERDGFGQSVAATDDALIVGSSFQQTVTVFNRTTEGDWAQQHVLSGSYEGFGTVVSISEKFAAVSDPGNAERSGTVSVFQRTTTGLEHMQDVSLDSLGVNSAFGASMTFIGNELFVGAPNHSDATGSVFVYQL
;
A
#
# COMPACT_ATOMS: atom_id res chain seq x y z
N MET A 1 23.92 31.13 3.26
CA MET A 1 22.80 30.23 3.61
C MET A 1 21.83 30.21 2.43
N HIS A 2 21.87 29.19 1.60
CA HIS A 2 20.87 29.02 0.53
C HIS A 2 19.67 28.29 1.14
N ARG A 3 18.57 29.03 1.38
CA ARG A 3 17.28 28.41 1.67
C ARG A 3 16.78 27.80 0.36
N LEU A 4 16.85 26.48 0.26
CA LEU A 4 16.05 25.74 -0.72
C LEU A 4 14.58 25.94 -0.34
N ILE A 5 13.95 26.93 -0.96
CA ILE A 5 12.50 27.04 -0.99
C ILE A 5 12.07 26.00 -2.02
N PHE A 6 11.58 24.85 -1.57
CA PHE A 6 10.77 23.99 -2.43
C PHE A 6 9.42 24.70 -2.60
N PRO A 7 9.12 25.29 -3.77
CA PRO A 7 7.77 25.81 -3.98
C PRO A 7 6.81 24.63 -3.87
N LEU A 8 5.78 24.77 -3.04
CA LEU A 8 4.64 23.86 -3.03
C LEU A 8 4.00 23.94 -4.43
N LEU A 9 4.09 22.87 -5.22
CA LEU A 9 3.70 22.92 -6.62
C LEU A 9 2.17 22.87 -6.77
N PHE A 10 1.44 22.04 -5.98
CA PHE A 10 -0.03 21.94 -6.05
C PHE A 10 -0.68 21.42 -4.77
N LEU A 11 -2.01 21.62 -4.65
CA LEU A 11 -2.88 21.07 -3.62
C LEU A 11 -4.07 20.36 -4.29
N LEU A 12 -4.14 19.03 -4.19
CA LEU A 12 -5.33 18.27 -4.59
C LEU A 12 -6.34 18.32 -3.45
N THR A 13 -7.44 19.03 -3.64
CA THR A 13 -8.51 19.13 -2.63
C THR A 13 -9.71 18.31 -3.06
N ILE A 14 -10.03 17.26 -2.29
CA ILE A 14 -11.39 16.72 -2.26
C ILE A 14 -12.20 17.49 -1.20
N SER A 15 -13.50 17.64 -1.41
CA SER A 15 -14.35 18.41 -0.49
C SER A 15 -14.20 17.92 0.97
N PRO A 16 -13.88 18.81 1.92
CA PRO A 16 -13.40 18.45 3.27
C PRO A 16 -14.44 17.76 4.17
N ALA A 17 -15.71 17.70 3.76
CA ALA A 17 -16.77 17.11 4.58
C ALA A 17 -16.77 15.57 4.61
N ALA A 18 -15.99 14.90 3.76
CA ALA A 18 -16.00 13.44 3.59
C ALA A 18 -14.59 12.81 3.53
N ALA A 19 -13.56 13.52 3.99
CA ALA A 19 -12.16 13.12 3.82
C ALA A 19 -11.43 13.15 5.16
N GLN A 20 -11.68 12.15 6.01
CA GLN A 20 -11.21 12.17 7.39
C GLN A 20 -9.74 11.78 7.56
N ARG A 21 -9.04 11.40 6.48
CA ARG A 21 -7.57 11.25 6.43
C ARG A 21 -7.04 11.10 5.00
N PHE A 22 -7.67 11.78 4.04
CA PHE A 22 -7.23 11.77 2.65
C PHE A 22 -5.73 12.08 2.51
N GLY A 23 -5.05 11.27 1.70
CA GLY A 23 -3.60 11.31 1.55
C GLY A 23 -2.84 10.58 2.67
N ASN A 24 -3.50 9.75 3.49
CA ASN A 24 -2.80 8.90 4.47
C ASN A 24 -1.77 7.98 3.80
N ALA A 25 -2.08 7.56 2.57
CA ALA A 25 -1.18 6.80 1.71
C ALA A 25 -1.24 7.39 0.31
N VAL A 26 -0.07 7.50 -0.33
CA VAL A 26 0.08 8.07 -1.67
C VAL A 26 1.02 7.19 -2.48
N SER A 27 0.65 6.90 -3.72
CA SER A 27 1.52 6.34 -4.75
C SER A 27 1.52 7.26 -5.96
N VAL A 28 2.66 7.37 -6.62
CA VAL A 28 2.85 8.27 -7.76
C VAL A 28 3.43 7.46 -8.93
N SER A 29 2.75 7.52 -10.08
CA SER A 29 3.29 7.11 -11.38
C SER A 29 3.63 8.36 -12.20
N GLN A 30 4.08 8.21 -13.45
CA GLN A 30 4.48 9.37 -14.27
C GLN A 30 3.34 10.38 -14.49
N HIS A 31 2.10 9.91 -14.64
CA HIS A 31 0.96 10.77 -14.97
C HIS A 31 -0.20 10.62 -13.97
N GLU A 32 -0.03 9.87 -12.89
CA GLU A 32 -1.10 9.73 -11.90
C GLU A 32 -0.61 9.81 -10.47
N ILE A 33 -1.49 10.35 -9.63
CA ILE A 33 -1.39 10.29 -8.18
C ILE A 33 -2.55 9.45 -7.69
N ILE A 34 -2.25 8.45 -6.87
CA ILE A 34 -3.23 7.60 -6.21
C ILE A 34 -3.16 7.90 -4.73
N ALA A 35 -4.27 8.32 -4.15
CA ALA A 35 -4.35 8.74 -2.76
C ALA A 35 -5.45 7.98 -2.02
N GLY A 36 -5.08 7.38 -0.88
CA GLY A 36 -6.02 6.72 0.01
C GLY A 36 -6.71 7.68 0.98
N ASP A 37 -7.92 7.33 1.38
CA ASP A 37 -8.64 7.83 2.55
C ASP A 37 -9.11 6.62 3.38
N GLY A 38 -8.16 5.78 3.78
CA GLY A 38 -8.43 4.49 4.40
C GLY A 38 -8.50 4.52 5.92
N GLU A 39 -8.41 5.69 6.54
CA GLU A 39 -8.46 5.83 8.00
C GLU A 39 -9.70 6.58 8.49
N SER A 40 -10.69 6.74 7.61
CA SER A 40 -11.99 7.31 7.96
C SER A 40 -12.66 6.50 9.08
N GLN A 41 -13.39 7.22 9.93
CA GLN A 41 -14.16 6.63 11.05
C GLN A 41 -15.67 6.68 10.81
N VAL A 42 -16.10 7.20 9.65
CA VAL A 42 -17.52 7.53 9.38
C VAL A 42 -17.99 7.07 8.00
N HIS A 43 -17.11 6.46 7.20
CA HIS A 43 -17.45 5.82 5.93
C HIS A 43 -16.38 4.79 5.56
N PRO A 44 -16.73 3.77 4.74
CA PRO A 44 -15.74 2.86 4.17
C PRO A 44 -14.64 3.60 3.43
N GLY A 45 -13.44 3.04 3.43
CA GLY A 45 -12.27 3.64 2.81
C GLY A 45 -12.43 3.82 1.29
N ILE A 46 -11.83 4.89 0.77
CA ILE A 46 -11.87 5.23 -0.65
C ILE A 46 -10.44 5.47 -1.13
N VAL A 47 -10.14 5.00 -2.33
CA VAL A 47 -8.91 5.39 -3.06
C VAL A 47 -9.28 6.28 -4.23
N TYR A 48 -8.64 7.43 -4.32
CA TYR A 48 -8.83 8.41 -5.38
C TYR A 48 -7.68 8.32 -6.38
N VAL A 49 -8.02 8.32 -7.66
CA VAL A 49 -7.06 8.34 -8.76
C VAL A 49 -7.14 9.70 -9.43
N PHE A 50 -6.00 10.35 -9.57
CA PHE A 50 -5.87 11.65 -10.20
C PHE A 50 -4.94 11.54 -11.40
N ASP A 51 -5.43 11.92 -12.58
CA ASP A 51 -4.58 12.11 -13.75
C ASP A 51 -3.97 13.50 -13.65
N ILE A 52 -2.64 13.57 -13.78
CA ILE A 52 -1.86 14.79 -13.70
C ILE A 52 -1.38 15.16 -15.10
N ASP A 53 -1.71 16.38 -15.54
CA ASP A 53 -1.21 16.91 -16.81
C ASP A 53 0.26 17.37 -16.73
N ASP A 54 0.87 17.69 -17.88
CA ASP A 54 2.26 18.20 -17.96
C ASP A 54 2.50 19.49 -17.16
N SER A 55 1.43 20.21 -16.81
CA SER A 55 1.47 21.43 -16.00
C SER A 55 1.30 21.15 -14.51
N GLY A 56 1.13 19.89 -14.11
CA GLY A 56 0.94 19.45 -12.73
C GLY A 56 -0.49 19.58 -12.20
N ASN A 57 -1.47 19.91 -13.05
CA ASN A 57 -2.86 19.97 -12.62
C ASN A 57 -3.46 18.57 -12.60
N GLY A 58 -4.09 18.21 -11.49
CA GLY A 58 -4.75 16.93 -11.34
C GLY A 58 -6.27 17.01 -11.42
N VAL A 59 -6.88 16.05 -12.10
CA VAL A 59 -8.34 15.82 -12.07
C VAL A 59 -8.60 14.42 -11.55
N THR A 60 -9.54 14.29 -10.60
CA THR A 60 -9.97 12.95 -10.16
C THR A 60 -10.66 12.24 -11.32
N THR A 61 -10.08 11.13 -11.76
CA THR A 61 -10.61 10.30 -12.84
C THR A 61 -11.41 9.13 -12.30
N GLN A 62 -11.03 8.58 -11.14
CA GLN A 62 -11.73 7.46 -10.52
C GLN A 62 -11.78 7.54 -8.99
N LYS A 63 -12.78 6.84 -8.43
CA LYS A 63 -12.89 6.52 -7.01
C LYS A 63 -13.08 5.01 -6.89
N LEU A 64 -12.17 4.37 -6.17
CA LEU A 64 -12.16 2.93 -5.94
C LEU A 64 -12.61 2.65 -4.51
N SER A 65 -13.32 1.54 -4.33
CA SER A 65 -13.72 1.01 -3.03
C SER A 65 -13.46 -0.49 -3.00
N SER A 66 -13.39 -1.08 -1.79
CA SER A 66 -13.20 -2.52 -1.62
C SER A 66 -14.39 -3.33 -2.18
N GLY A 67 -15.61 -2.79 -2.04
CA GLY A 67 -16.86 -3.49 -2.34
C GLY A 67 -17.15 -4.69 -1.41
N LEU A 68 -16.29 -4.95 -0.43
CA LEU A 68 -16.36 -6.12 0.45
C LEU A 68 -17.17 -5.85 1.72
N SER A 69 -17.22 -4.59 2.14
CA SER A 69 -17.85 -4.18 3.38
C SER A 69 -18.53 -2.83 3.22
N THR A 70 -19.61 -2.62 3.98
CA THR A 70 -20.22 -1.30 4.17
C THR A 70 -19.83 -0.69 5.51
N ASP A 71 -18.93 -1.35 6.24
CA ASP A 71 -18.51 -0.94 7.58
C ASP A 71 -17.69 0.35 7.49
N GLU A 72 -17.95 1.28 8.41
CA GLU A 72 -17.39 2.64 8.38
C GLU A 72 -15.87 2.67 8.63
N ARG A 73 -15.27 1.52 8.91
CA ARG A 73 -13.85 1.31 9.20
C ARG A 73 -13.30 0.06 8.54
N ASP A 74 -13.55 -0.13 7.25
CA ASP A 74 -12.98 -1.26 6.50
C ASP A 74 -11.45 -1.13 6.29
N GLY A 75 -10.91 0.08 6.39
CA GLY A 75 -9.48 0.33 6.25
C GLY A 75 -9.00 0.42 4.79
N PHE A 76 -9.90 0.38 3.80
CA PHE A 76 -9.52 0.33 2.39
C PHE A 76 -8.81 1.62 1.97
N GLY A 77 -7.58 1.51 1.48
CA GLY A 77 -6.75 2.67 1.17
C GLY A 77 -5.84 3.09 2.32
N GLN A 78 -5.72 2.30 3.39
CA GLN A 78 -4.74 2.57 4.44
C GLN A 78 -3.30 2.48 3.90
N SER A 79 -3.09 1.64 2.90
CA SER A 79 -1.84 1.52 2.16
C SER A 79 -2.16 1.41 0.67
N VAL A 80 -1.34 2.06 -0.16
CA VAL A 80 -1.45 2.02 -1.62
C VAL A 80 -0.06 1.89 -2.23
N ALA A 81 0.08 1.02 -3.24
CA ALA A 81 1.29 0.92 -4.04
C ALA A 81 0.90 0.61 -5.49
N ALA A 82 1.50 1.32 -6.45
CA ALA A 82 1.13 1.19 -7.85
C ALA A 82 2.34 1.15 -8.79
N THR A 83 2.12 0.48 -9.91
CA THR A 83 2.87 0.58 -11.16
C THR A 83 1.91 1.06 -12.26
N ASP A 84 2.36 1.14 -13.51
CA ASP A 84 1.50 1.62 -14.60
C ASP A 84 0.29 0.69 -14.86
N ASP A 85 0.43 -0.62 -14.61
CA ASP A 85 -0.56 -1.65 -14.94
C ASP A 85 -1.16 -2.39 -13.72
N ALA A 86 -0.56 -2.27 -12.54
CA ALA A 86 -1.05 -2.90 -11.31
C ALA A 86 -1.10 -1.92 -10.12
N LEU A 87 -2.18 -1.98 -9.35
CA LEU A 87 -2.40 -1.24 -8.11
C LEU A 87 -2.79 -2.20 -6.99
N ILE A 88 -2.16 -2.04 -5.83
CA ILE A 88 -2.40 -2.82 -4.62
C ILE A 88 -2.89 -1.88 -3.53
N VAL A 89 -4.02 -2.23 -2.90
CA VAL A 89 -4.65 -1.45 -1.85
C VAL A 89 -4.91 -2.31 -0.62
N GLY A 90 -4.38 -1.90 0.52
CA GLY A 90 -4.63 -2.57 1.80
C GLY A 90 -5.93 -2.15 2.48
N SER A 91 -6.57 -3.11 3.15
CA SER A 91 -7.73 -2.97 4.04
C SER A 91 -7.45 -3.72 5.34
N SER A 92 -6.52 -3.21 6.15
CA SER A 92 -5.96 -3.97 7.27
C SER A 92 -6.97 -4.38 8.34
N PHE A 93 -8.03 -3.59 8.54
CA PHE A 93 -9.13 -3.92 9.45
C PHE A 93 -10.00 -5.07 8.95
N GLN A 94 -10.10 -5.25 7.63
CA GLN A 94 -10.70 -6.42 7.00
C GLN A 94 -9.70 -7.56 6.76
N GLN A 95 -8.42 -7.34 7.05
CA GLN A 95 -7.32 -8.29 6.81
C GLN A 95 -7.25 -8.70 5.34
N THR A 96 -7.50 -7.74 4.43
CA THR A 96 -7.46 -7.97 2.99
C THR A 96 -6.57 -6.99 2.26
N VAL A 97 -6.13 -7.42 1.08
CA VAL A 97 -5.49 -6.59 0.07
C VAL A 97 -6.23 -6.77 -1.23
N THR A 98 -6.68 -5.69 -1.84
CA THR A 98 -7.34 -5.71 -3.15
C THR A 98 -6.34 -5.35 -4.24
N VAL A 99 -6.32 -6.15 -5.30
CA VAL A 99 -5.47 -5.95 -6.48
C VAL A 99 -6.33 -5.45 -7.63
N PHE A 100 -5.91 -4.34 -8.23
CA PHE A 100 -6.52 -3.73 -9.40
C PHE A 100 -5.54 -3.80 -10.59
N ASN A 101 -6.06 -4.07 -11.77
CA ASN A 101 -5.34 -3.95 -13.03
C ASN A 101 -6.06 -2.99 -13.96
N ARG A 102 -5.35 -2.50 -14.98
CA ARG A 102 -5.95 -1.67 -16.03
C ARG A 102 -6.90 -2.45 -16.93
N THR A 103 -8.05 -1.86 -17.23
CA THR A 103 -8.91 -2.29 -18.34
C THR A 103 -8.32 -1.86 -19.68
N THR A 104 -8.92 -2.29 -20.78
CA THR A 104 -8.57 -1.85 -22.13
C THR A 104 -8.79 -0.36 -22.37
N GLU A 105 -9.67 0.25 -21.59
CA GLU A 105 -9.98 1.68 -21.60
C GLU A 105 -9.02 2.50 -20.71
N GLY A 106 -8.15 1.82 -19.96
CA GLY A 106 -7.20 2.44 -19.03
C GLY A 106 -7.75 2.66 -17.63
N ASP A 107 -8.96 2.17 -17.31
CA ASP A 107 -9.52 2.32 -15.96
C ASP A 107 -8.97 1.27 -14.99
N TRP A 108 -8.92 1.57 -13.68
CA TRP A 108 -8.57 0.55 -12.69
C TRP A 108 -9.78 -0.33 -12.41
N ALA A 109 -9.62 -1.64 -12.61
CA ALA A 109 -10.64 -2.64 -12.29
C ALA A 109 -10.11 -3.67 -11.30
N GLN A 110 -10.90 -3.95 -10.27
CA GLN A 110 -10.59 -4.98 -9.28
C GLN A 110 -10.46 -6.34 -9.96
N GLN A 111 -9.36 -7.04 -9.68
CA GLN A 111 -9.10 -8.38 -10.19
C GLN A 111 -9.18 -9.42 -9.08
N HIS A 112 -8.47 -9.19 -7.97
CA HIS A 112 -8.34 -10.17 -6.89
C HIS A 112 -8.44 -9.51 -5.53
N VAL A 113 -8.85 -10.32 -4.55
CA VAL A 113 -8.76 -9.99 -3.14
C VAL A 113 -7.92 -11.09 -2.47
N LEU A 114 -6.85 -10.68 -1.81
CA LEU A 114 -6.02 -11.53 -0.98
C LEU A 114 -6.44 -11.34 0.47
N SER A 115 -6.47 -12.44 1.24
CA SER A 115 -6.84 -12.42 2.66
C SER A 115 -5.69 -12.90 3.51
N GLY A 116 -5.41 -12.16 4.58
CA GLY A 116 -4.53 -12.58 5.66
C GLY A 116 -5.27 -13.34 6.74
N SER A 117 -4.52 -13.80 7.75
CA SER A 117 -5.06 -14.51 8.91
C SER A 117 -5.00 -13.71 10.20
N TYR A 118 -4.30 -12.57 10.20
CA TYR A 118 -4.08 -11.76 11.38
C TYR A 118 -4.40 -10.28 11.12
N GLU A 119 -4.79 -9.60 12.20
CA GLU A 119 -4.95 -8.16 12.20
C GLU A 119 -3.64 -7.47 11.79
N GLY A 120 -3.72 -6.61 10.78
CA GLY A 120 -2.55 -5.92 10.22
C GLY A 120 -2.09 -6.45 8.85
N PHE A 121 -2.67 -7.55 8.35
CA PHE A 121 -2.41 -7.95 6.97
C PHE A 121 -2.73 -6.80 6.00
N GLY A 122 -1.76 -6.41 5.17
CA GLY A 122 -1.91 -5.29 4.25
C GLY A 122 -1.71 -3.90 4.85
N THR A 123 -1.27 -3.76 6.10
CA THR A 123 -0.91 -2.45 6.67
C THR A 123 0.20 -1.75 5.88
N VAL A 124 1.14 -2.52 5.31
CA VAL A 124 2.13 -2.04 4.36
C VAL A 124 2.08 -2.93 3.11
N VAL A 125 2.07 -2.29 1.95
CA VAL A 125 2.18 -2.95 0.64
C VAL A 125 3.29 -2.29 -0.15
N SER A 126 3.98 -3.07 -0.98
CA SER A 126 4.98 -2.58 -1.92
C SER A 126 4.89 -3.35 -3.22
N ILE A 127 5.22 -2.71 -4.34
CA ILE A 127 5.17 -3.32 -5.66
C ILE A 127 6.38 -2.84 -6.50
N SER A 128 6.88 -3.74 -7.33
CA SER A 128 7.89 -3.52 -8.37
C SER A 128 7.38 -4.07 -9.69
N GLU A 129 8.16 -3.98 -10.77
CA GLU A 129 7.84 -4.58 -12.08
C GLU A 129 7.56 -6.09 -12.02
N LYS A 130 8.20 -6.82 -11.10
CA LYS A 130 8.12 -8.29 -11.04
C LYS A 130 7.48 -8.82 -9.78
N PHE A 131 7.52 -8.08 -8.67
CA PHE A 131 7.13 -8.60 -7.37
C PHE A 131 6.20 -7.64 -6.65
N ALA A 132 5.39 -8.20 -5.77
CA ALA A 132 4.66 -7.46 -4.75
C ALA A 132 4.96 -8.03 -3.37
N ALA A 133 4.86 -7.21 -2.34
CA ALA A 133 5.03 -7.61 -0.95
C ALA A 133 3.89 -7.05 -0.10
N VAL A 134 3.38 -7.87 0.81
CA VAL A 134 2.30 -7.53 1.74
C VAL A 134 2.74 -7.89 3.15
N SER A 135 2.71 -6.91 4.06
CA SER A 135 3.07 -7.15 5.46
C SER A 135 1.94 -7.78 6.23
N ASP A 136 2.26 -8.64 7.19
CA ASP A 136 1.40 -9.10 8.27
C ASP A 136 2.14 -8.98 9.61
N PRO A 137 2.22 -7.77 10.19
CA PRO A 137 2.94 -7.54 11.44
C PRO A 137 2.27 -8.17 12.67
N GLY A 138 1.00 -8.61 12.55
CA GLY A 138 0.29 -9.30 13.63
C GLY A 138 0.67 -10.78 13.78
N ASN A 139 1.23 -11.37 12.73
CA ASN A 139 1.62 -12.77 12.68
C ASN A 139 2.86 -13.10 13.55
N ALA A 140 3.05 -14.39 13.85
CA ALA A 140 4.20 -14.94 14.56
C ALA A 140 4.51 -14.23 15.89
N GLU A 141 3.52 -14.17 16.79
CA GLU A 141 3.62 -13.45 18.07
C GLU A 141 4.01 -11.98 17.89
N ARG A 142 3.50 -11.34 16.83
CA ARG A 142 3.78 -9.95 16.46
C ARG A 142 5.24 -9.68 16.12
N SER A 143 6.05 -10.73 15.89
CA SER A 143 7.37 -10.58 15.27
C SER A 143 7.23 -10.07 13.84
N GLY A 144 6.15 -10.47 13.15
CA GLY A 144 5.75 -10.01 11.82
C GLY A 144 6.24 -10.92 10.70
N THR A 145 5.42 -11.06 9.66
CA THR A 145 5.78 -11.76 8.42
C THR A 145 5.52 -10.88 7.21
N VAL A 146 6.16 -11.18 6.08
CA VAL A 146 5.86 -10.52 4.80
C VAL A 146 5.60 -11.59 3.76
N SER A 147 4.43 -11.56 3.13
CA SER A 147 4.11 -12.40 1.99
C SER A 147 4.59 -11.73 0.71
N VAL A 148 5.40 -12.45 -0.07
CA VAL A 148 5.95 -12.01 -1.35
C VAL A 148 5.24 -12.74 -2.48
N PHE A 149 4.86 -11.98 -3.50
CA PHE A 149 4.11 -12.46 -4.65
C PHE A 149 4.88 -12.16 -5.92
N GLN A 150 4.85 -13.10 -6.86
CA GLN A 150 5.26 -12.89 -8.23
C GLN A 150 4.11 -12.22 -9.00
N ARG A 151 4.40 -11.13 -9.70
CA ARG A 151 3.46 -10.51 -10.62
C ARG A 151 3.34 -11.35 -11.88
N THR A 152 2.11 -11.58 -12.29
CA THR A 152 1.74 -12.28 -13.53
C THR A 152 0.80 -11.40 -14.34
N THR A 153 0.54 -11.77 -15.60
CA THR A 153 -0.42 -11.05 -16.45
C THR A 153 -1.84 -11.09 -15.91
N THR A 154 -2.16 -12.06 -15.06
CA THR A 154 -3.50 -12.25 -14.48
C THR A 154 -3.62 -11.77 -13.04
N GLY A 155 -2.54 -11.26 -12.42
CA GLY A 155 -2.56 -10.76 -11.04
C GLY A 155 -1.31 -11.11 -10.24
N LEU A 156 -1.49 -11.51 -8.99
CA LEU A 156 -0.41 -11.87 -8.06
C LEU A 156 -0.48 -13.36 -7.74
N GLU A 157 0.65 -14.05 -7.87
CA GLU A 157 0.82 -15.44 -7.45
C GLU A 157 1.71 -15.48 -6.21
N HIS A 158 1.29 -16.16 -5.15
CA HIS A 158 2.09 -16.28 -3.93
C HIS A 158 3.40 -17.01 -4.24
N MET A 159 4.52 -16.42 -3.84
CA MET A 159 5.86 -16.96 -4.11
C MET A 159 6.47 -17.53 -2.84
N GLN A 160 6.52 -16.74 -1.77
CA GLN A 160 7.04 -17.16 -0.48
C GLN A 160 6.62 -16.20 0.64
N ASP A 161 6.65 -16.65 1.87
CA ASP A 161 6.64 -15.77 3.04
C ASP A 161 8.07 -15.59 3.56
N VAL A 162 8.41 -14.37 3.95
CA VAL A 162 9.69 -14.05 4.60
C VAL A 162 9.43 -13.65 6.06
N SER A 163 10.23 -14.24 6.93
CA SER A 163 10.31 -13.97 8.37
C SER A 163 11.70 -14.37 8.86
N LEU A 164 12.05 -14.08 10.12
CA LEU A 164 13.25 -14.65 10.75
C LEU A 164 12.91 -15.19 12.12
N ASP A 165 13.41 -16.38 12.42
CA ASP A 165 13.27 -17.01 13.75
C ASP A 165 13.87 -16.14 14.86
N SER A 166 14.88 -15.33 14.51
CA SER A 166 15.57 -14.44 15.45
C SER A 166 14.91 -13.08 15.65
N LEU A 167 13.79 -12.77 14.96
CA LEU A 167 13.13 -11.48 15.13
C LEU A 167 12.77 -11.24 16.59
N GLY A 168 12.45 -12.27 17.38
CA GLY A 168 11.95 -12.07 18.72
C GLY A 168 10.56 -11.41 18.71
N VAL A 169 9.84 -11.56 19.82
CA VAL A 169 8.46 -11.11 19.97
C VAL A 169 8.37 -9.58 19.78
N ASN A 170 7.33 -9.10 19.09
CA ASN A 170 7.05 -7.67 18.85
C ASN A 170 8.04 -6.88 17.98
N SER A 171 8.90 -7.54 17.20
CA SER A 171 9.87 -6.86 16.32
C SER A 171 9.28 -6.02 15.20
N ALA A 172 7.99 -6.18 14.90
CA ALA A 172 7.28 -5.43 13.87
C ALA A 172 7.98 -5.51 12.50
N PHE A 173 8.50 -6.68 12.14
CA PHE A 173 9.02 -6.95 10.81
C PHE A 173 7.93 -6.73 9.76
N GLY A 174 8.24 -6.01 8.70
CA GLY A 174 7.25 -5.59 7.70
C GLY A 174 6.63 -4.21 7.98
N ALA A 175 7.06 -3.50 9.03
CA ALA A 175 6.56 -2.15 9.33
C ALA A 175 6.90 -1.10 8.26
N SER A 176 7.88 -1.37 7.40
CA SER A 176 8.16 -0.63 6.18
C SER A 176 8.74 -1.57 5.13
N MET A 177 8.43 -1.33 3.86
CA MET A 177 8.92 -2.15 2.75
C MET A 177 9.18 -1.31 1.51
N THR A 178 10.20 -1.66 0.74
CA THR A 178 10.43 -1.10 -0.60
C THR A 178 11.20 -2.08 -1.47
N PHE A 179 11.05 -1.93 -2.78
CA PHE A 179 11.80 -2.68 -3.77
C PHE A 179 12.85 -1.81 -4.46
N ILE A 180 14.01 -2.40 -4.73
CA ILE A 180 14.98 -1.89 -5.70
C ILE A 180 15.33 -3.03 -6.66
N GLY A 181 14.80 -2.96 -7.88
CA GLY A 181 14.93 -4.06 -8.84
C GLY A 181 14.32 -5.36 -8.31
N ASN A 182 15.15 -6.37 -8.10
CA ASN A 182 14.77 -7.68 -7.55
C ASN A 182 15.01 -7.79 -6.03
N GLU A 183 15.44 -6.71 -5.37
CA GLU A 183 15.70 -6.71 -3.92
C GLU A 183 14.51 -6.14 -3.15
N LEU A 184 14.04 -6.88 -2.15
CA LEU A 184 13.08 -6.42 -1.16
C LEU A 184 13.80 -5.97 0.11
N PHE A 185 13.56 -4.73 0.53
CA PHE A 185 14.04 -4.16 1.79
C PHE A 185 12.88 -4.16 2.78
N VAL A 186 13.09 -4.70 3.98
CA VAL A 186 12.06 -4.83 5.03
C VAL A 186 12.57 -4.25 6.34
N GLY A 187 11.83 -3.31 6.91
CA GLY A 187 12.10 -2.72 8.22
C GLY A 187 11.50 -3.53 9.37
N ALA A 188 12.23 -3.59 10.48
CA ALA A 188 11.78 -4.11 11.76
C ALA A 188 12.25 -3.14 12.88
N PRO A 189 11.51 -2.05 13.14
CA PRO A 189 11.97 -0.97 14.01
C PRO A 189 12.13 -1.39 15.49
N ASN A 190 11.42 -2.44 15.92
CA ASN A 190 11.48 -2.91 17.30
C ASN A 190 12.48 -4.05 17.51
N HIS A 191 13.15 -4.49 16.43
CA HIS A 191 14.16 -5.54 16.51
C HIS A 191 15.38 -5.12 17.32
N SER A 192 16.05 -6.10 17.96
CA SER A 192 17.28 -5.91 18.75
C SER A 192 17.14 -4.84 19.83
N ASP A 193 16.25 -5.06 20.80
CA ASP A 193 15.95 -4.13 21.89
C ASP A 193 15.59 -2.72 21.41
N ALA A 194 14.74 -2.65 20.36
CA ALA A 194 14.29 -1.42 19.71
C ALA A 194 15.40 -0.54 19.09
N THR A 195 16.57 -1.10 18.81
CA THR A 195 17.58 -0.42 17.96
C THR A 195 17.20 -0.42 16.49
N GLY A 196 16.32 -1.35 16.08
CA GLY A 196 15.77 -1.45 14.74
C GLY A 196 16.71 -2.17 13.76
N SER A 197 16.15 -2.73 12.71
CA SER A 197 16.92 -3.37 11.64
C SER A 197 16.23 -3.24 10.29
N VAL A 198 17.03 -3.30 9.23
CA VAL A 198 16.55 -3.45 7.85
C VAL A 198 17.14 -4.73 7.29
N PHE A 199 16.29 -5.57 6.73
CA PHE A 199 16.65 -6.83 6.09
C PHE A 199 16.51 -6.70 4.59
N VAL A 200 17.39 -7.36 3.84
CA VAL A 200 17.40 -7.32 2.37
C VAL A 200 17.27 -8.74 1.85
N TYR A 201 16.32 -8.96 0.95
CA TYR A 201 16.04 -10.24 0.32
C TYR A 201 16.22 -10.12 -1.18
N GLN A 202 16.96 -11.07 -1.76
CA GLN A 202 17.07 -11.22 -3.21
C GLN A 202 15.99 -12.18 -3.70
N LEU A 203 15.25 -11.77 -4.74
CA LEU A 203 14.11 -12.50 -5.30
C LEU A 203 14.35 -12.95 -6.75
#